data_AF-A0A7N5J8A8-F1
#
_entry.id   AF-A0A7N5J8A8-F1
#
_cell.length_a   1.000
_cell.length_b   1.000
_cell.length_c   1.000
_cell.angle_alpha   90.00
_cell.angle_beta   90.00
_cell.angle_gamma   90.00
#
_symmetry.space_group_name_H-M   'P 1'
#
loop_
_entity.id
_entity.type
_entity.pdbx_description
1 polymer ?
#
loop_
_entity_poly.entity_id
_entity_poly.type
_entity_poly.pdbx_seq_one_letter_code
_entity_poly.pdbx_strand_id
1 'polypeptide(L)'
;MARVLPLAVVFLSLSVLCNGVLRPPTVNVYTTHPVEDGKNNTVICHVKGYHPPNIEVDLYWNGEKIDQVQAKDQTFSVDWNFEWMKFCEIIGDLKDAYSCRVKHGDADAKEYMWDPMF
;
A
#
# COMPACT_ATOMS: atom_id res chain seq x y z
N MET A 1 43.00 -3.92 -21.46
CA MET A 1 42.24 -4.43 -20.28
C MET A 1 41.91 -3.33 -19.26
N ALA A 2 42.82 -2.38 -18.95
CA ALA A 2 42.57 -1.32 -17.96
C ALA A 2 41.47 -0.27 -18.31
N ARG A 3 41.08 -0.11 -19.58
CA ARG A 3 40.00 0.82 -20.01
C ARG A 3 38.58 0.22 -19.93
N VAL A 4 38.48 -1.10 -19.86
CA VAL A 4 37.20 -1.82 -19.80
C VAL A 4 36.68 -1.85 -18.36
N LEU A 5 37.60 -1.95 -17.40
CA LEU A 5 37.31 -1.92 -15.96
C LEU A 5 36.61 -0.63 -15.50
N PRO A 6 37.07 0.60 -15.83
CA PRO A 6 36.40 1.83 -15.43
C PRO A 6 35.05 2.01 -16.12
N LEU A 7 34.90 1.60 -17.38
CA LEU A 7 33.60 1.63 -18.06
C LEU A 7 32.60 0.69 -17.36
N ALA A 8 33.00 -0.55 -17.08
CA ALA A 8 32.15 -1.52 -16.39
C ALA A 8 31.74 -1.03 -14.98
N VAL A 9 32.67 -0.41 -14.23
CA VAL A 9 32.39 0.19 -12.92
C VAL A 9 31.43 1.38 -13.04
N VAL A 10 31.58 2.23 -14.05
CA VAL A 10 30.65 3.34 -14.32
C VAL A 10 29.25 2.82 -14.67
N PHE A 11 29.14 1.81 -15.54
CA PHE A 11 27.85 1.18 -15.88
C PHE A 11 27.19 0.51 -14.66
N LEU A 12 27.95 -0.20 -13.82
CA LEU A 12 27.43 -0.74 -12.57
C LEU A 12 26.94 0.36 -11.62
N SER A 13 27.71 1.44 -11.44
CA SER A 13 27.29 2.56 -10.58
C SER A 13 26.03 3.26 -11.08
N LEU A 14 25.87 3.42 -12.40
CA LEU A 14 24.66 3.99 -13.00
C LEU A 14 23.44 3.08 -12.82
N SER A 15 23.63 1.75 -12.90
CA SER A 15 22.55 0.78 -12.71
C SER A 15 22.04 0.74 -11.26
N VAL A 16 22.92 0.95 -10.28
CA VAL A 16 22.55 1.03 -8.85
C VAL A 16 21.76 2.32 -8.56
N LEU A 17 22.07 3.43 -9.24
CA LEU A 17 21.33 4.69 -9.09
C LEU A 17 19.92 4.66 -9.69
N CYS A 18 19.65 3.76 -10.65
CA CYS A 18 18.36 3.67 -11.33
C CYS A 18 17.32 2.87 -10.52
N ASN A 19 17.76 1.89 -9.73
CA ASN A 19 16.91 1.14 -8.81
C ASN A 19 16.76 1.95 -7.51
N GLY A 20 15.85 2.92 -7.49
CA GLY A 20 15.65 3.75 -6.30
C GLY A 20 15.37 2.90 -5.04
N VAL A 21 15.79 3.39 -3.88
CA VAL A 21 15.82 2.63 -2.62
C VAL A 21 14.44 2.07 -2.29
N LEU A 22 14.36 0.74 -2.07
CA LEU A 22 13.14 0.06 -1.64
C LEU A 22 12.80 0.49 -0.21
N ARG A 23 11.63 1.11 -0.03
CA ARG A 23 11.07 1.50 1.27
C ARG A 23 9.72 0.81 1.43
N PRO A 24 9.58 -0.14 2.37
CA PRO A 24 8.31 -0.83 2.61
C PRO A 24 7.22 0.12 3.12
N PRO A 25 5.95 -0.12 2.78
CA PRO A 25 4.84 0.70 3.26
C PRO A 25 4.56 0.51 4.76
N THR A 26 4.10 1.58 5.38
CA THR A 26 3.24 1.50 6.57
C THR A 26 1.79 1.44 6.10
N VAL A 27 1.01 0.50 6.65
CA VAL A 27 -0.38 0.28 6.25
C VAL A 27 -1.27 0.47 7.48
N ASN A 28 -2.30 1.29 7.33
CA ASN A 28 -3.35 1.48 8.32
C ASN A 28 -4.69 1.09 7.69
N VAL A 29 -5.46 0.26 8.38
CA VAL A 29 -6.80 -0.15 7.96
C VAL A 29 -7.78 0.30 9.05
N TYR A 30 -8.66 1.22 8.71
CA TYR A 30 -9.55 1.89 9.65
C TYR A 30 -10.88 2.28 8.99
N THR A 31 -11.86 2.70 9.79
CA THR A 31 -13.14 3.19 9.30
C THR A 31 -13.28 4.69 9.55
N THR A 32 -14.06 5.39 8.72
CA THR A 32 -14.27 6.84 8.89
C THR A 32 -14.93 7.19 10.23
N HIS A 33 -15.82 6.31 10.71
CA HIS A 33 -16.49 6.42 12.01
C HIS A 33 -16.38 5.09 12.76
N PRO A 34 -16.67 5.05 14.08
CA PRO A 34 -16.86 3.78 14.79
C PRO A 34 -17.93 2.92 14.09
N VAL A 35 -17.70 1.60 14.01
CA VAL A 35 -18.66 0.68 13.40
C VAL A 35 -19.86 0.53 14.32
N GLU A 36 -21.05 0.69 13.74
CA GLU A 36 -22.34 0.48 14.40
C GLU A 36 -23.24 -0.32 13.47
N ASP A 37 -23.97 -1.29 14.03
CA ASP A 37 -24.82 -2.20 13.26
C ASP A 37 -25.86 -1.45 12.44
N GLY A 38 -25.88 -1.70 11.12
CA GLY A 38 -26.85 -1.14 10.19
C GLY A 38 -26.60 0.32 9.79
N LYS A 39 -25.50 0.95 10.24
CA LYS A 39 -25.15 2.32 9.85
C LYS A 39 -24.14 2.34 8.70
N ASN A 40 -24.31 3.27 7.78
CA ASN A 40 -23.36 3.49 6.70
C ASN A 40 -21.99 3.91 7.26
N ASN A 41 -20.94 3.36 6.67
CA ASN A 41 -19.56 3.72 6.99
C ASN A 41 -18.67 3.52 5.75
N THR A 42 -17.36 3.73 5.91
CA THR A 42 -16.38 3.50 4.85
C THR A 42 -15.16 2.85 5.48
N VAL A 43 -14.72 1.73 4.93
CA VAL A 43 -13.44 1.12 5.27
C VAL A 43 -12.35 1.69 4.37
N ILE A 44 -11.21 2.04 4.96
CA ILE A 44 -10.08 2.70 4.31
C ILE A 44 -8.83 1.86 4.53
N CYS A 45 -8.14 1.51 3.45
CA CYS A 45 -6.74 1.08 3.47
C CYS A 45 -5.85 2.24 3.04
N HIS A 46 -5.12 2.79 4.00
CA HIS A 46 -4.16 3.86 3.78
C HIS A 46 -2.74 3.31 3.82
N VAL A 47 -2.09 3.32 2.67
CA VAL A 47 -0.73 2.80 2.44
C VAL A 47 0.20 4.00 2.28
N LYS A 48 1.22 4.15 3.11
CA LYS A 48 2.08 5.35 3.14
C LYS A 48 3.56 5.03 3.31
N GLY A 49 4.42 5.97 2.91
CA GLY A 49 5.85 5.91 3.20
C GLY A 49 6.64 4.94 2.31
N TYR A 50 6.09 4.53 1.16
CA TYR A 50 6.70 3.49 0.33
C TYR A 50 7.38 4.03 -0.93
N HIS A 51 8.36 3.29 -1.44
CA HIS A 51 9.06 3.59 -2.69
C HIS A 51 9.69 2.30 -3.24
N PRO A 52 9.63 1.98 -4.54
CA PRO A 52 9.05 2.74 -5.67
C PRO A 52 7.51 2.75 -5.69
N PRO A 53 6.84 3.47 -6.62
CA PRO A 53 5.37 3.60 -6.62
C PRO A 53 4.60 2.33 -7.01
N ASN A 54 5.26 1.34 -7.63
CA ASN A 54 4.60 0.11 -8.06
C ASN A 54 4.18 -0.74 -6.86
N ILE A 55 2.87 -0.91 -6.67
CA ILE A 55 2.28 -1.61 -5.52
C ILE A 55 0.91 -2.19 -5.89
N GLU A 56 0.58 -3.36 -5.36
CA GLU A 56 -0.76 -3.93 -5.40
C GLU A 56 -1.42 -3.76 -4.03
N VAL A 57 -2.65 -3.25 -4.02
CA VAL A 57 -3.42 -2.96 -2.79
C VAL A 57 -4.85 -3.44 -3.01
N ASP A 58 -5.28 -4.41 -2.22
CA ASP A 58 -6.60 -5.03 -2.29
C ASP A 58 -7.28 -4.97 -0.92
N LEU A 59 -8.55 -4.57 -0.88
CA LEU A 59 -9.39 -4.64 0.31
C LEU A 59 -10.19 -5.95 0.32
N TYR A 60 -10.38 -6.50 1.51
CA TYR A 60 -11.14 -7.72 1.76
C TYR A 60 -12.21 -7.47 2.82
N TRP A 61 -13.35 -8.15 2.65
CA TRP A 61 -14.46 -8.20 3.59
C TRP A 61 -14.77 -9.66 3.89
N ASN A 62 -14.64 -10.06 5.16
CA ASN A 62 -14.86 -11.43 5.63
C ASN A 62 -14.05 -12.49 4.85
N GLY A 63 -12.84 -12.14 4.44
CA GLY A 63 -11.93 -12.99 3.67
C GLY A 63 -12.17 -13.00 2.17
N GLU A 64 -13.20 -12.29 1.66
CA GLU A 64 -13.47 -12.14 0.24
C GLU A 64 -12.93 -10.81 -0.29
N LYS A 65 -12.28 -10.85 -1.46
CA LYS A 65 -11.74 -9.65 -2.10
C LYS A 65 -12.90 -8.77 -2.59
N ILE A 66 -12.84 -7.48 -2.29
CA ILE A 66 -13.82 -6.50 -2.75
C ILE A 66 -13.43 -6.02 -4.15
N ASP A 67 -14.32 -6.18 -5.12
CA ASP A 67 -14.06 -5.73 -6.50
C ASP A 67 -14.29 -4.22 -6.69
N GLN A 68 -15.32 -3.65 -6.05
CA GLN A 68 -15.73 -2.25 -6.21
C GLN A 68 -15.03 -1.33 -5.20
N VAL A 69 -13.70 -1.35 -5.23
CA VAL A 69 -12.87 -0.49 -4.39
C VAL A 69 -12.59 0.83 -5.12
N GLN A 70 -12.87 1.94 -4.46
CA GLN A 70 -12.50 3.27 -4.93
C GLN A 70 -11.07 3.61 -4.49
N ALA A 71 -10.41 4.48 -5.22
CA ALA A 71 -9.06 4.93 -4.91
C ALA A 71 -8.93 6.42 -5.15
N LYS A 72 -8.21 7.12 -4.26
CA LYS A 72 -7.71 8.46 -4.57
C LYS A 72 -6.52 8.36 -5.52
N ASP A 73 -6.17 9.47 -6.15
CA ASP A 73 -4.90 9.56 -6.87
C ASP A 73 -3.74 9.32 -5.90
N GLN A 74 -2.71 8.63 -6.40
CA GLN A 74 -1.51 8.37 -5.64
C GLN A 74 -0.70 9.67 -5.49
N THR A 75 -0.31 9.99 -4.27
CA THR A 75 0.46 11.19 -3.92
C THR A 75 1.84 10.81 -3.40
N PHE A 76 2.74 11.80 -3.26
CA PHE A 76 4.07 11.58 -2.74
C PHE A 76 4.59 12.80 -1.96
N SER A 77 5.45 12.55 -0.99
CA SER A 77 6.15 13.57 -0.20
C SER A 77 7.46 14.01 -0.86
N VAL A 78 8.07 15.09 -0.35
CA VAL A 78 9.30 15.71 -0.90
C VAL A 78 10.48 14.72 -0.98
N ASP A 79 10.53 13.75 -0.08
CA ASP A 79 11.51 12.68 -0.03
C ASP A 79 11.17 11.47 -0.94
N TRP A 80 10.23 11.67 -1.88
CA TRP A 80 9.76 10.68 -2.86
C TRP A 80 9.20 9.41 -2.24
N ASN A 81 8.61 9.50 -1.05
CA ASN A 81 7.79 8.44 -0.49
C ASN A 81 6.36 8.61 -0.97
N PHE A 82 5.77 7.53 -1.48
CA PHE A 82 4.42 7.50 -1.99
C PHE A 82 3.41 7.17 -0.89
N GLU A 83 2.18 7.63 -1.09
CA GLU A 83 1.01 7.22 -0.33
C GLU A 83 -0.17 6.95 -1.29
N TRP A 84 -1.02 6.01 -0.92
CA TRP A 84 -2.23 5.69 -1.67
C TRP A 84 -3.35 5.27 -0.72
N MET A 85 -4.56 5.78 -0.99
CA MET A 85 -5.74 5.52 -0.20
C MET A 85 -6.77 4.80 -1.06
N LYS A 86 -7.09 3.57 -0.68
CA LYS A 86 -8.16 2.76 -1.26
C LYS A 86 -9.28 2.60 -0.24
N PHE A 87 -10.53 2.66 -0.67
CA PHE A 87 -11.67 2.67 0.23
C PHE A 87 -12.92 2.05 -0.39
N CYS A 88 -13.82 1.57 0.47
CA CYS A 88 -15.10 1.00 0.07
C CYS A 88 -16.19 1.41 1.06
N GLU A 89 -17.38 1.75 0.55
CA GLU A 89 -18.56 2.01 1.37
C GLU A 89 -19.13 0.69 1.90
N ILE A 90 -19.51 0.68 3.18
CA ILE A 90 -20.00 -0.50 3.89
C ILE A 90 -21.24 -0.14 4.70
N ILE A 91 -22.04 -1.15 5.00
CA ILE A 91 -23.05 -1.09 6.08
C ILE A 91 -22.41 -1.78 7.28
N GLY A 92 -22.20 -1.06 8.37
CA GLY A 92 -21.48 -1.56 9.54
C GLY A 92 -22.16 -2.80 10.13
N ASP A 93 -21.35 -3.79 10.46
CA ASP A 93 -21.68 -4.94 11.29
C ASP A 93 -20.48 -5.20 12.21
N LEU A 94 -20.70 -5.24 13.52
CA LEU A 94 -19.64 -5.49 14.51
C LEU A 94 -18.97 -6.87 14.38
N LYS A 95 -19.54 -7.78 13.60
CA LYS A 95 -18.97 -9.11 13.31
C LYS A 95 -18.09 -9.13 12.07
N ASP A 96 -18.10 -8.06 11.28
CA ASP A 96 -17.31 -8.01 10.06
C ASP A 96 -15.82 -7.91 10.36
N ALA A 97 -15.05 -8.66 9.57
CA ALA A 97 -13.61 -8.55 9.51
C ALA A 97 -13.21 -7.90 8.19
N TYR A 98 -12.55 -6.75 8.27
CA TYR A 98 -11.93 -6.12 7.12
C TYR A 98 -10.42 -6.28 7.17
N SER A 99 -9.81 -6.46 6.00
CA SER A 99 -8.35 -6.49 5.89
C SER A 99 -7.89 -5.84 4.58
N CYS A 100 -6.62 -5.44 4.56
CA CYS A 100 -5.95 -4.95 3.38
C CYS A 100 -4.76 -5.82 3.06
N ARG A 101 -4.70 -6.34 1.83
CA ARG A 101 -3.54 -7.08 1.32
C ARG A 101 -2.71 -6.17 0.45
N VAL A 102 -1.42 -6.08 0.77
CA VAL A 102 -0.46 -5.19 0.10
C VAL A 102 0.74 -5.98 -0.38
N LYS A 103 1.06 -5.85 -1.66
CA LYS A 103 2.29 -6.40 -2.27
C LYS A 103 3.09 -5.27 -2.87
N HIS A 104 4.32 -5.08 -2.41
CA HIS A 104 5.17 -3.96 -2.80
C HIS A 104 6.47 -4.46 -3.46
N GLY A 105 6.67 -4.11 -4.73
CA GLY A 105 7.76 -4.65 -5.53
C GLY A 105 7.72 -6.18 -5.62
N ASP A 106 8.87 -6.82 -5.43
CA ASP A 106 9.02 -8.29 -5.46
C ASP A 106 8.81 -8.95 -4.09
N ALA A 107 8.42 -8.18 -3.07
CA ALA A 107 8.13 -8.74 -1.75
C ALA A 107 6.84 -9.58 -1.76
N ASP A 108 6.75 -10.53 -0.83
CA ASP A 108 5.52 -11.27 -0.59
C ASP A 108 4.39 -10.34 -0.13
N ALA A 109 3.17 -10.67 -0.55
CA ALA A 109 1.98 -9.95 -0.11
C ALA A 109 1.79 -10.11 1.40
N LYS A 110 1.51 -9.00 2.08
CA LYS A 110 1.21 -8.95 3.52
C LYS A 110 -0.22 -8.52 3.74
N GLU A 111 -0.87 -9.11 4.74
CA GLU A 111 -2.23 -8.78 5.13
C GLU A 111 -2.24 -7.99 6.42
N TYR A 112 -3.05 -6.92 6.44
CA TYR A 112 -3.18 -5.97 7.54
C TYR A 112 -4.63 -5.96 7.96
N MET A 113 -4.89 -6.35 9.21
CA MET A 113 -6.24 -6.38 9.75
C MET A 113 -6.72 -4.97 10.08
N TRP A 114 -8.02 -4.73 9.94
CA TRP A 114 -8.69 -3.57 10.48
C TRP A 114 -8.48 -3.46 11.99
N ASP A 115 -8.10 -2.27 12.44
CA ASP A 115 -8.01 -1.93 13.85
C ASP A 115 -9.12 -0.91 14.19
N PRO A 116 -10.15 -1.29 14.97
CA PRO A 116 -11.21 -0.37 15.38
C PRO A 116 -10.74 0.78 16.30
N MET A 117 -9.48 0.75 16.76
CA MET A 117 -8.92 1.76 17.67
C MET A 117 -8.04 2.81 16.97
N PHE A 118 -7.80 2.69 15.65
CA PHE A 118 -7.07 3.68 14.84
C PHE A 118 -7.98 4.67 14.13
#